data_AF-A0A2W4WCB1-F1
#
_entry.id   AF-A0A2W4WCB1-F1
#
_cell.length_a   1.000
_cell.length_b   1.000
_cell.length_c   1.000
_cell.angle_alpha   90.00
_cell.angle_beta   90.00
_cell.angle_gamma   90.00
#
_symmetry.space_group_name_H-M   'P 1'
#
loop_
_entity.id
_entity.type
_entity.pdbx_description
1 polymer ?
#
loop_
_entity_poly.entity_id
_entity_poly.type
_entity_poly.pdbx_seq_one_letter_code
_entity_poly.pdbx_strand_id
1 'polypeptide(L)'
;MTLNLPIELPIATDTVFRTFCPNTFSELHSPYGYANSGFKAICLNTQKYSDQNLYNLPVKTTPKTLETKKLDFGIALIQSFSVQKAGNAFVECEDIWHYAERNPMVSIALSDGATESSFSREWARELVKAFVDRDLPWQEVYACAANWLLPLQTSWQQWLTHQNLSWFAKRKSGEGAFATFVSLEVFADLSWKSLAVGDSCLFMVRDRCLQTSFPLQKSHEFNNRPRLIGTNVKAANINISQIHGDAKHCDRFYLATDAIACWIFKQLEVNQNPWVKLDELTSQELFAEWVTASREQYEIANDDTTLLCLEIQDATKIRCEP
;
A
#
# COMPACT_ATOMS: atom_id res chain seq x y z
N MET A 1 15.13 18.91 10.46
CA MET A 1 15.05 20.33 10.02
C MET A 1 14.35 20.33 8.67
N THR A 2 13.04 20.54 8.65
CA THR A 2 12.19 20.44 7.46
C THR A 2 12.11 21.81 6.79
N LEU A 3 12.68 21.94 5.60
CA LEU A 3 12.58 23.16 4.80
C LEU A 3 11.34 23.06 3.90
N ASN A 4 10.27 23.77 4.28
CA ASN A 4 9.12 24.04 3.41
C ASN A 4 9.41 25.33 2.62
N LEU A 5 9.56 25.22 1.32
CA LEU A 5 9.54 26.37 0.39
C LEU A 5 8.21 26.36 -0.36
N PRO A 6 7.38 27.42 -0.28
CA PRO A 6 6.22 27.55 -1.14
C PRO A 6 6.66 28.13 -2.49
N ILE A 7 6.29 27.47 -3.58
CA ILE A 7 6.37 28.05 -4.93
C ILE A 7 4.94 28.44 -5.31
N GLU A 8 4.63 29.73 -5.21
CA GLU A 8 3.44 30.33 -5.82
C GLU A 8 3.77 30.75 -7.26
N LEU A 9 2.97 30.30 -8.23
CA LEU A 9 2.93 30.84 -9.59
C LEU A 9 1.48 30.86 -10.11
N PRO A 10 1.16 31.79 -11.04
CA PRO A 10 -0.06 32.57 -11.03
C PRO A 10 -1.27 31.86 -11.64
N ILE A 11 -2.45 32.21 -11.11
CA ILE A 11 -3.76 31.84 -11.62
C ILE A 11 -3.97 32.53 -12.96
N ALA A 12 -4.14 31.76 -14.04
CA ALA A 12 -4.61 32.28 -15.32
C ALA A 12 -6.13 32.03 -15.44
N THR A 13 -6.88 33.13 -15.44
CA THR A 13 -8.31 33.24 -15.69
C THR A 13 -8.66 33.03 -17.17
N ASP A 14 -9.70 32.21 -17.39
CA ASP A 14 -10.73 32.28 -18.43
C ASP A 14 -10.45 32.20 -19.96
N THR A 15 -11.12 31.20 -20.55
CA THR A 15 -11.85 31.14 -21.84
C THR A 15 -11.09 31.01 -23.16
N VAL A 16 -11.38 29.94 -23.92
CA VAL A 16 -12.12 29.95 -25.22
C VAL A 16 -12.06 28.56 -25.91
N PHE A 17 -13.24 28.05 -26.29
CA PHE A 17 -13.46 26.90 -27.18
C PHE A 17 -12.79 27.07 -28.55
N ARG A 18 -12.20 26.01 -29.12
CA ARG A 18 -12.38 25.66 -30.56
C ARG A 18 -11.88 24.25 -30.95
N THR A 19 -12.84 23.49 -31.48
CA THR A 19 -12.82 22.57 -32.64
C THR A 19 -11.76 21.48 -32.82
N PHE A 20 -12.27 20.25 -32.84
CA PHE A 20 -11.73 19.04 -33.44
C PHE A 20 -11.24 19.20 -34.89
N CYS A 21 -10.15 18.52 -35.22
CA CYS A 21 -10.04 17.63 -36.38
C CYS A 21 -8.85 16.65 -36.21
N PRO A 22 -8.87 15.48 -36.86
CA PRO A 22 -8.11 14.29 -36.47
C PRO A 22 -6.77 14.18 -37.22
N ASN A 23 -5.78 13.49 -36.64
CA ASN A 23 -4.70 12.90 -37.43
C ASN A 23 -4.20 11.58 -36.80
N THR A 24 -4.48 10.51 -37.55
CA THR A 24 -3.62 9.36 -37.88
C THR A 24 -2.40 9.11 -36.98
N PHE A 25 -2.49 8.03 -36.19
CA PHE A 25 -1.35 7.35 -35.57
C PHE A 25 -0.44 6.76 -36.66
N SER A 26 0.83 7.18 -36.68
CA SER A 26 1.92 6.38 -37.24
C SER A 26 2.67 5.72 -36.08
N GLU A 27 2.78 4.39 -36.16
CA GLU A 27 3.56 3.55 -35.26
C GLU A 27 5.01 4.05 -35.14
N LEU A 28 5.44 4.36 -33.91
CA LEU A 28 6.84 4.36 -33.53
C LEU A 28 6.96 3.60 -32.22
N HIS A 29 7.61 2.44 -32.30
CA HIS A 29 7.95 1.58 -31.19
C HIS A 29 8.82 2.32 -30.16
N SER A 30 8.35 2.32 -28.92
CA SER A 30 9.11 2.76 -27.75
C SER A 30 10.02 1.61 -27.26
N PRO A 31 11.29 1.87 -26.89
CA PRO A 31 12.25 0.84 -26.50
C PRO A 31 12.12 0.37 -25.03
N TYR A 32 11.06 0.75 -24.32
CA TYR A 32 10.84 0.33 -22.94
C TYR A 32 9.93 -0.90 -22.89
N GLY A 33 10.50 -2.03 -22.47
CA GLY A 33 9.81 -3.31 -22.34
C GLY A 33 8.59 -3.21 -21.44
N TYR A 34 7.49 -3.79 -21.91
CA TYR A 34 6.22 -3.89 -21.21
C TYR A 34 6.40 -4.53 -19.83
N ALA A 35 5.95 -3.84 -18.78
CA ALA A 35 5.63 -4.46 -17.51
C ALA A 35 4.52 -5.49 -17.74
N ASN A 36 4.85 -6.78 -17.66
CA ASN A 36 3.92 -7.90 -17.81
C ASN A 36 3.13 -8.17 -16.51
N SER A 37 2.57 -7.14 -15.88
CA SER A 37 1.59 -7.27 -14.79
C SER A 37 0.19 -7.11 -15.38
N GLY A 38 -0.33 -8.19 -15.99
CA GLY A 38 -1.67 -8.21 -16.56
C GLY A 38 -2.74 -8.02 -15.49
N PHE A 39 -3.52 -6.94 -15.57
CA PHE A 39 -4.73 -6.74 -14.79
C PHE A 39 -5.65 -7.96 -14.93
N LYS A 40 -6.09 -8.53 -13.81
CA LYS A 40 -7.05 -9.64 -13.81
C LYS A 40 -8.45 -9.12 -14.13
N ALA A 41 -9.28 -9.93 -14.80
CA ALA A 41 -10.67 -9.58 -15.08
C ALA A 41 -11.45 -9.33 -13.79
N ILE A 42 -12.30 -8.30 -13.76
CA ILE A 42 -13.22 -8.04 -12.65
C ILE A 42 -14.25 -9.18 -12.62
N CYS A 43 -14.30 -9.94 -11.53
CA CYS A 43 -15.47 -10.77 -11.26
C CYS A 43 -16.65 -9.85 -10.96
N LEU A 44 -17.56 -9.70 -11.93
CA LEU A 44 -18.82 -9.00 -11.72
C LEU A 44 -19.60 -9.73 -10.63
N ASN A 45 -19.69 -9.14 -9.45
CA ASN A 45 -20.53 -9.65 -8.38
C ASN A 45 -22.00 -9.42 -8.76
N THR A 46 -22.60 -10.41 -9.44
CA THR A 46 -24.04 -10.53 -9.57
C THR A 46 -24.47 -11.94 -9.20
N GLN A 47 -25.16 -12.01 -8.06
CA GLN A 47 -25.99 -13.09 -7.49
C GLN A 47 -25.35 -14.09 -6.50
N LYS A 48 -26.13 -14.30 -5.44
CA LYS A 48 -25.99 -15.25 -4.33
C LYS A 48 -25.74 -16.71 -4.79
N TYR A 49 -25.18 -17.49 -3.86
CA TYR A 49 -24.98 -18.96 -3.85
C TYR A 49 -23.82 -19.46 -4.72
N SER A 50 -23.11 -20.55 -4.44
CA SER A 50 -22.87 -21.43 -3.28
C SER A 50 -21.77 -22.41 -3.73
N ASP A 51 -21.03 -22.96 -2.76
CA ASP A 51 -20.19 -24.16 -2.85
C ASP A 51 -18.88 -24.18 -3.67
N GLN A 52 -17.81 -24.36 -2.89
CA GLN A 52 -16.71 -25.33 -2.98
C GLN A 52 -15.88 -25.47 -4.26
N ASN A 53 -14.56 -25.39 -4.02
CA ASN A 53 -13.43 -25.90 -4.80
C ASN A 53 -12.98 -25.11 -6.04
N LEU A 54 -12.04 -24.17 -5.84
CA LEU A 54 -11.11 -23.74 -6.91
C LEU A 54 -9.71 -23.41 -6.34
N TYR A 55 -8.99 -24.41 -5.82
CA TYR A 55 -7.53 -24.36 -5.78
C TYR A 55 -6.96 -25.76 -6.05
N ASN A 56 -6.46 -25.95 -7.27
CA ASN A 56 -5.34 -26.85 -7.57
C ASN A 56 -4.90 -26.64 -9.02
N LEU A 57 -3.61 -26.31 -9.23
CA LEU A 57 -2.66 -26.97 -10.14
C LEU A 57 -1.37 -26.12 -10.35
N PRO A 58 -0.24 -26.74 -10.72
CA PRO A 58 1.09 -26.41 -10.19
C PRO A 58 1.91 -25.47 -11.09
N VAL A 59 2.79 -24.70 -10.45
CA VAL A 59 3.82 -23.92 -11.15
C VAL A 59 5.00 -24.84 -11.48
N LYS A 60 5.31 -25.00 -12.77
CA LYS A 60 6.61 -25.51 -13.23
C LYS A 60 7.56 -24.32 -13.37
N THR A 61 8.57 -24.26 -12.52
CA THR A 61 9.72 -23.35 -12.68
C THR A 61 10.96 -24.17 -13.04
N THR A 62 11.63 -23.77 -14.12
CA THR A 62 12.99 -24.24 -14.46
C THR A 62 13.98 -23.18 -13.96
N PRO A 63 15.00 -23.54 -13.17
CA PRO A 63 15.87 -22.56 -12.55
C PRO A 63 16.98 -22.12 -13.53
N LYS A 64 17.18 -20.81 -13.69
CA LYS A 64 18.44 -20.24 -14.15
C LYS A 64 19.18 -19.70 -12.94
N THR A 65 20.32 -20.31 -12.64
CA THR A 65 21.21 -19.95 -11.53
C THR A 65 21.89 -18.62 -11.83
N LEU A 66 21.51 -17.58 -11.10
CA LEU A 66 22.27 -16.34 -10.99
C LEU A 66 22.74 -16.24 -9.53
N GLU A 67 24.05 -16.11 -9.33
CA GLU A 67 24.69 -16.12 -8.01
C GLU A 67 24.06 -15.08 -7.07
N THR A 68 23.29 -15.57 -6.11
CA THR A 68 22.68 -14.78 -5.04
C THR A 68 23.72 -14.49 -3.97
N LYS A 69 24.25 -13.27 -3.95
CA LYS A 69 24.85 -12.72 -2.71
C LYS A 69 23.72 -12.61 -1.68
N LYS A 70 23.72 -13.56 -0.74
CA LYS A 70 22.80 -13.61 0.41
C LYS A 70 23.05 -12.37 1.27
N LEU A 71 22.00 -11.63 1.60
CA LEU A 71 22.09 -10.49 2.52
C LEU A 71 22.63 -10.97 3.88
N ASP A 72 23.62 -10.26 4.42
CA ASP A 72 24.26 -10.57 5.71
C ASP A 72 23.44 -10.07 6.93
N PHE A 73 22.14 -9.80 6.76
CA PHE A 73 21.15 -9.47 7.79
C PHE A 73 19.81 -10.08 7.38
N GLY A 74 19.01 -10.51 8.35
CA GLY A 74 17.66 -11.03 8.08
C GLY A 74 16.63 -9.93 8.31
N ILE A 75 15.70 -9.73 7.39
CA ILE A 75 14.47 -8.99 7.67
C ILE A 75 13.35 -10.02 7.60
N ALA A 76 12.54 -10.08 8.65
CA ALA A 76 11.42 -11.01 8.70
C ALA A 76 10.11 -10.24 8.82
N LEU A 77 9.16 -10.54 7.94
CA LEU A 77 7.76 -10.20 8.16
C LEU A 77 7.21 -11.17 9.22
N ILE A 78 7.13 -10.69 10.48
CA ILE A 78 6.77 -11.53 11.63
C ILE A 78 5.28 -11.51 11.96
N GLN A 79 4.55 -10.48 11.50
CA GLN A 79 3.10 -10.38 11.64
C GLN A 79 2.51 -9.83 10.34
N SER A 80 1.39 -10.41 9.90
CA SER A 80 0.64 -9.94 8.74
C SER A 80 -0.83 -10.31 8.90
N PHE A 81 -1.60 -9.43 9.53
CA PHE A 81 -2.99 -9.70 9.88
C PHE A 81 -3.93 -8.70 9.23
N SER A 82 -5.11 -9.16 8.81
CA SER A 82 -6.17 -8.33 8.23
C SER A 82 -7.54 -8.80 8.71
N VAL A 83 -8.39 -7.88 9.14
CA VAL A 83 -9.76 -8.15 9.58
C VAL A 83 -10.69 -7.19 8.87
N GLN A 84 -11.68 -7.72 8.17
CA GLN A 84 -12.63 -6.90 7.46
C GLN A 84 -13.54 -6.11 8.41
N LYS A 85 -14.16 -5.05 7.90
CA LYS A 85 -15.23 -4.31 8.56
C LYS A 85 -16.34 -5.25 9.05
N ALA A 86 -16.84 -5.03 10.26
CA ALA A 86 -17.87 -5.90 10.83
C ALA A 86 -19.14 -5.88 9.96
N GLY A 87 -19.66 -7.08 9.66
CA GLY A 87 -20.78 -7.30 8.75
C GLY A 87 -20.39 -7.65 7.31
N ASN A 88 -19.12 -7.43 6.93
CA ASN A 88 -18.60 -7.80 5.62
C ASN A 88 -17.99 -9.22 5.62
N ALA A 89 -17.97 -9.86 4.47
CA ALA A 89 -17.17 -11.05 4.21
C ALA A 89 -15.68 -10.68 4.06
N PHE A 90 -14.78 -11.61 4.39
CA PHE A 90 -13.33 -11.40 4.26
C PHE A 90 -12.89 -10.92 2.87
N VAL A 91 -13.56 -11.39 1.80
CA VAL A 91 -13.26 -11.01 0.41
C VAL A 91 -13.59 -9.56 0.09
N GLU A 92 -14.46 -8.93 0.89
CA GLU A 92 -14.91 -7.53 0.79
C GLU A 92 -14.06 -6.56 1.62
N CYS A 93 -13.02 -7.04 2.30
CA CYS A 93 -12.00 -6.17 2.87
C CYS A 93 -11.38 -5.35 1.73
N GLU A 94 -11.18 -4.05 1.87
CA GLU A 94 -10.60 -3.18 0.84
C GLU A 94 -9.09 -2.98 1.05
N ASP A 95 -8.58 -3.29 2.24
CA ASP A 95 -7.14 -3.32 2.55
C ASP A 95 -6.40 -4.33 1.68
N ILE A 96 -5.28 -3.90 1.10
CA ILE A 96 -4.35 -4.72 0.34
C ILE A 96 -2.91 -4.40 0.76
N TRP A 97 -2.11 -5.45 0.91
CA TRP A 97 -0.67 -5.32 1.06
C TRP A 97 0.08 -6.30 0.15
N HIS A 98 1.35 -6.01 -0.10
CA HIS A 98 2.24 -6.89 -0.84
C HIS A 98 3.68 -6.76 -0.31
N TYR A 99 4.43 -7.85 -0.35
CA TYR A 99 5.79 -7.96 0.20
C TYR A 99 6.68 -8.73 -0.79
N ALA A 100 7.89 -8.24 -1.01
CA ALA A 100 8.91 -8.93 -1.79
C ALA A 100 10.33 -8.68 -1.25
N GLU A 101 11.13 -9.74 -1.26
CA GLU A 101 12.57 -9.66 -1.07
C GLU A 101 13.24 -9.46 -2.43
N ARG A 102 13.93 -8.34 -2.58
CA ARG A 102 14.56 -7.90 -3.82
C ARG A 102 16.02 -7.60 -3.58
N ASN A 103 16.91 -8.59 -3.65
CA ASN A 103 18.35 -8.37 -3.42
C ASN A 103 18.85 -7.09 -4.12
N PRO A 104 19.33 -6.05 -3.41
CA PRO A 104 19.80 -6.05 -2.01
C PRO A 104 18.86 -5.38 -0.97
N MET A 105 17.55 -5.39 -1.17
CA MET A 105 16.55 -4.74 -0.31
C MET A 105 15.32 -5.63 -0.05
N VAL A 106 14.50 -5.23 0.92
CA VAL A 106 13.14 -5.72 1.12
C VAL A 106 12.16 -4.59 0.84
N SER A 107 11.06 -4.88 0.14
CA SER A 107 10.01 -3.92 -0.18
C SER A 107 8.66 -4.45 0.31
N ILE A 108 7.93 -3.60 1.04
CA ILE A 108 6.55 -3.85 1.44
C ILE A 108 5.71 -2.60 1.20
N ALA A 109 4.45 -2.79 0.83
CA ALA A 109 3.49 -1.71 0.72
C ALA A 109 2.11 -2.15 1.24
N LEU A 110 1.37 -1.18 1.76
CA LEU A 110 0.02 -1.31 2.29
C LEU A 110 -0.84 -0.18 1.69
N SER A 111 -2.08 -0.49 1.35
CA SER A 111 -3.03 0.43 0.75
C SER A 111 -4.44 0.05 1.21
N ASP A 112 -5.19 1.05 1.65
CA ASP A 112 -6.61 0.96 2.00
C ASP A 112 -7.44 1.61 0.88
N GLY A 113 -8.39 0.84 0.35
CA GLY A 113 -9.29 1.26 -0.71
C GLY A 113 -10.45 2.10 -0.19
N ALA A 114 -10.64 3.31 -0.74
CA ALA A 114 -11.71 4.20 -0.29
C ALA A 114 -13.10 3.62 -0.57
N THR A 115 -13.82 3.25 0.49
CA THR A 115 -15.13 2.57 0.49
C THR A 115 -16.20 3.25 -0.41
N GLU A 116 -16.12 4.57 -0.61
CA GLU A 116 -17.10 5.30 -1.42
C GLU A 116 -16.91 5.12 -2.94
N SER A 117 -15.72 4.65 -3.36
CA SER A 117 -15.37 4.48 -4.78
C SER A 117 -15.57 3.04 -5.26
N SER A 118 -15.99 2.87 -6.51
CA SER A 118 -16.00 1.53 -7.12
C SER A 118 -14.58 1.13 -7.50
N PHE A 119 -14.24 -0.13 -7.29
CA PHE A 119 -12.93 -0.72 -7.62
C PHE A 119 -11.76 -0.22 -6.75
N SER A 120 -12.05 0.27 -5.55
CA SER A 120 -11.05 0.73 -4.58
C SER A 120 -10.04 -0.37 -4.22
N ARG A 121 -10.51 -1.60 -3.92
CA ARG A 121 -9.66 -2.77 -3.63
C ARG A 121 -8.79 -3.15 -4.80
N GLU A 122 -9.34 -3.17 -6.01
CA GLU A 122 -8.56 -3.44 -7.21
C GLU A 122 -7.49 -2.37 -7.41
N TRP A 123 -7.82 -1.10 -7.20
CA TRP A 123 -6.84 -0.03 -7.30
C TRP A 123 -5.75 -0.10 -6.22
N ALA A 124 -6.12 -0.33 -4.97
CA ALA A 124 -5.20 -0.57 -3.86
C ALA A 124 -4.23 -1.73 -4.18
N ARG A 125 -4.76 -2.81 -4.76
CA ARG A 125 -3.96 -3.95 -5.21
C ARG A 125 -2.97 -3.59 -6.31
N GLU A 126 -3.41 -2.84 -7.31
CA GLU A 126 -2.52 -2.42 -8.40
C GLU A 126 -1.43 -1.47 -7.89
N LEU A 127 -1.73 -0.56 -6.96
CA LEU A 127 -0.74 0.32 -6.33
C LEU A 127 0.36 -0.46 -5.61
N VAL A 128 -0.01 -1.37 -4.69
CA VAL A 128 1.00 -2.09 -3.91
C VAL A 128 1.83 -3.04 -4.79
N LYS A 129 1.21 -3.69 -5.77
CA LYS A 129 1.93 -4.58 -6.69
C LYS A 129 2.86 -3.82 -7.60
N ALA A 130 2.37 -2.76 -8.23
CA ALA A 130 3.18 -1.93 -9.12
C ALA A 130 4.36 -1.32 -8.38
N PHE A 131 4.22 -0.95 -7.10
CA PHE A 131 5.34 -0.48 -6.30
C PHE A 131 6.30 -1.63 -5.94
N VAL A 132 5.82 -2.72 -5.34
CA VAL A 132 6.69 -3.76 -4.79
C VAL A 132 7.38 -4.57 -5.89
N ASP A 133 6.66 -4.96 -6.94
CA ASP A 133 7.14 -5.81 -8.04
C ASP A 133 7.75 -5.01 -9.20
N ARG A 134 7.97 -3.70 -9.05
CA ARG A 134 8.50 -2.84 -10.13
C ARG A 134 9.87 -3.31 -10.64
N ASP A 135 10.10 -3.20 -11.93
CA ASP A 135 11.45 -3.28 -12.51
C ASP A 135 12.21 -1.95 -12.40
N LEU A 136 11.49 -0.85 -12.14
CA LEU A 136 12.05 0.49 -12.03
C LEU A 136 13.04 0.60 -10.85
N PRO A 137 14.25 1.20 -11.05
CA PRO A 137 15.18 1.44 -9.94
C PRO A 137 14.54 2.28 -8.84
N TRP A 138 14.84 1.95 -7.58
CA TRP A 138 14.28 2.67 -6.43
C TRP A 138 14.57 4.17 -6.50
N GLN A 139 15.74 4.57 -6.99
CA GLN A 139 16.14 5.97 -7.12
C GLN A 139 15.12 6.76 -7.95
N GLU A 140 14.59 6.17 -9.02
CA GLU A 140 13.63 6.82 -9.89
C GLU A 140 12.26 6.96 -9.24
N VAL A 141 11.86 5.98 -8.41
CA VAL A 141 10.60 6.03 -7.65
C VAL A 141 10.60 7.17 -6.64
N TYR A 142 11.69 7.33 -5.90
CA TYR A 142 11.81 8.38 -4.89
C TYR A 142 12.22 9.75 -5.47
N ALA A 143 12.81 9.79 -6.67
CA ALA A 143 13.11 11.05 -7.35
C ALA A 143 11.83 11.70 -7.89
N CYS A 144 10.91 10.90 -8.44
CA CYS A 144 9.63 11.41 -8.92
C CYS A 144 8.56 10.32 -8.87
N ALA A 145 7.53 10.54 -8.05
CA ALA A 145 6.37 9.65 -7.96
C ALA A 145 5.69 9.38 -9.31
N ALA A 146 5.73 10.36 -10.23
CA ALA A 146 5.15 10.23 -11.57
C ALA A 146 5.77 9.08 -12.38
N ASN A 147 7.03 8.71 -12.11
CA ASN A 147 7.74 7.67 -12.83
C ASN A 147 7.09 6.29 -12.70
N TRP A 148 6.42 6.02 -11.58
CA TRP A 148 5.72 4.76 -11.35
C TRP A 148 4.19 4.90 -11.36
N LEU A 149 3.66 6.06 -10.94
CA LEU A 149 2.21 6.29 -10.91
C LEU A 149 1.59 6.58 -12.27
N LEU A 150 2.21 7.41 -13.12
CA LEU A 150 1.60 7.77 -14.42
C LEU A 150 1.42 6.56 -15.35
N PRO A 151 2.40 5.64 -15.48
CA PRO A 151 2.20 4.41 -16.24
C PRO A 151 1.06 3.56 -15.68
N LEU A 152 0.96 3.47 -14.36
CA LEU A 152 -0.07 2.70 -13.68
C LEU A 152 -1.47 3.29 -13.92
N GLN A 153 -1.65 4.59 -13.73
CA GLN A 153 -2.91 5.30 -14.00
C GLN A 153 -3.32 5.18 -15.47
N THR A 154 -2.37 5.33 -16.39
CA THR A 154 -2.62 5.17 -17.84
C THR A 154 -3.11 3.76 -18.16
N SER A 155 -2.44 2.76 -17.59
CA SER A 155 -2.77 1.35 -17.79
C SER A 155 -4.12 0.99 -17.19
N TRP A 156 -4.47 1.57 -16.02
CA TRP A 156 -5.80 1.43 -15.42
C TRP A 156 -6.90 1.96 -16.33
N GLN A 157 -6.73 3.17 -16.89
CA GLN A 157 -7.71 3.77 -17.79
C GLN A 157 -7.92 2.89 -19.03
N GLN A 158 -6.84 2.37 -19.61
CA GLN A 158 -6.93 1.43 -20.74
C GLN A 158 -7.65 0.16 -20.35
N TRP A 159 -7.28 -0.48 -19.23
CA TRP A 159 -7.95 -1.70 -18.77
C TRP A 159 -9.45 -1.48 -18.53
N LEU A 160 -9.82 -0.36 -17.91
CA LEU A 160 -11.21 -0.02 -17.59
C LEU A 160 -12.07 0.10 -18.86
N THR A 161 -11.52 0.66 -19.95
CA THR A 161 -12.24 0.75 -21.24
C THR A 161 -12.58 -0.62 -21.85
N HIS A 162 -11.82 -1.66 -21.50
CA HIS A 162 -12.04 -3.03 -21.98
C HIS A 162 -12.92 -3.88 -21.05
N GLN A 163 -13.32 -3.35 -19.88
CA GLN A 163 -14.18 -4.06 -18.95
C GLN A 163 -15.65 -4.01 -19.39
N ASN A 164 -16.32 -5.16 -19.37
CA ASN A 164 -17.75 -5.23 -19.65
C ASN A 164 -18.56 -4.87 -18.40
N LEU A 165 -18.54 -3.58 -18.05
CA LEU A 165 -19.20 -3.05 -16.86
C LEU A 165 -20.68 -2.75 -17.13
N SER A 166 -21.52 -2.96 -16.11
CA SER A 166 -22.90 -2.46 -16.11
C SER A 166 -22.91 -0.94 -16.26
N TRP A 167 -24.00 -0.35 -16.77
CA TRP A 167 -24.15 1.11 -16.89
C TRP A 167 -23.84 1.86 -15.58
N PHE A 168 -24.30 1.33 -14.43
CA PHE A 168 -24.02 1.91 -13.12
C PHE A 168 -22.54 1.83 -12.74
N ALA A 169 -21.90 0.68 -12.99
CA ALA A 169 -20.48 0.51 -12.77
C ALA A 169 -19.64 1.41 -13.69
N LYS A 170 -20.04 1.62 -14.94
CA LYS A 170 -19.40 2.57 -15.87
C LYS A 170 -19.46 4.01 -15.34
N ARG A 171 -20.63 4.44 -14.86
CA ARG A 171 -20.81 5.80 -14.33
C ARG A 171 -19.97 6.05 -13.07
N LYS A 172 -19.96 5.13 -12.10
CA LYS A 172 -19.09 5.22 -10.91
C LYS A 172 -17.61 5.08 -11.25
N SER A 173 -17.24 4.23 -12.20
CA SER A 173 -15.85 4.09 -12.62
C SER A 173 -15.27 5.34 -13.28
N GLY A 174 -16.12 6.20 -13.87
CA GLY A 174 -15.71 7.48 -14.44
C GLY A 174 -15.26 8.51 -13.41
N GLU A 175 -15.73 8.42 -12.16
CA GLU A 175 -15.27 9.23 -11.03
C GLU A 175 -13.85 8.81 -10.58
N GLY A 176 -13.51 7.55 -10.83
CA GLY A 176 -12.24 6.92 -10.50
C GLY A 176 -12.27 6.17 -9.17
N ALA A 177 -11.41 5.17 -9.04
CA ALA A 177 -11.09 4.54 -7.76
C ALA A 177 -10.02 5.35 -7.01
N PHE A 178 -10.05 5.30 -5.69
CA PHE A 178 -9.13 6.00 -4.80
C PHE A 178 -8.66 5.09 -3.68
N ALA A 179 -7.40 5.22 -3.27
CA ALA A 179 -6.84 4.45 -2.17
C ALA A 179 -5.72 5.22 -1.45
N THR A 180 -5.49 4.91 -0.18
CA THR A 180 -4.30 5.34 0.55
C THR A 180 -3.08 4.57 0.03
N PHE A 181 -1.89 4.95 0.45
CA PHE A 181 -0.68 4.20 0.16
C PHE A 181 0.36 4.48 1.24
N VAL A 182 1.01 3.45 1.74
CA VAL A 182 2.23 3.57 2.54
C VAL A 182 3.18 2.44 2.15
N SER A 183 4.46 2.75 2.00
CA SER A 183 5.49 1.76 1.70
C SER A 183 6.62 1.76 2.71
N LEU A 184 7.39 0.69 2.72
CA LEU A 184 8.68 0.61 3.39
C LEU A 184 9.63 -0.19 2.50
N GLU A 185 10.79 0.40 2.23
CA GLU A 185 11.93 -0.28 1.64
C GLU A 185 13.10 -0.22 2.59
N VAL A 186 13.68 -1.38 2.90
CA VAL A 186 14.86 -1.49 3.78
C VAL A 186 16.01 -2.09 2.99
N PHE A 187 17.14 -1.41 3.00
CA PHE A 187 18.31 -1.72 2.17
C PHE A 187 19.36 -2.52 2.93
N ALA A 188 20.38 -2.97 2.18
CA ALA A 188 21.46 -3.80 2.71
C ALA A 188 22.25 -3.21 3.88
N ASP A 189 22.31 -1.89 3.93
CA ASP A 189 23.03 -1.11 4.94
C ASP A 189 22.14 -0.71 6.12
N LEU A 190 20.93 -1.27 6.22
CA LEU A 190 19.88 -0.90 7.18
C LEU A 190 19.35 0.53 7.02
N SER A 191 19.73 1.25 5.97
CA SER A 191 18.98 2.43 5.59
C SER A 191 17.57 2.02 5.16
N TRP A 192 16.60 2.90 5.35
CA TRP A 192 15.21 2.64 4.96
C TRP A 192 14.57 3.88 4.38
N LYS A 193 13.56 3.67 3.53
CA LYS A 193 12.77 4.72 2.88
C LYS A 193 11.30 4.34 2.85
N SER A 194 10.45 5.35 2.85
CA SER A 194 9.00 5.17 2.84
C SER A 194 8.34 6.29 2.04
N LEU A 195 7.32 5.93 1.26
CA LEU A 195 6.42 6.85 0.58
C LEU A 195 5.03 6.72 1.21
N ALA A 196 4.27 7.81 1.31
CA ALA A 196 2.87 7.72 1.72
C ALA A 196 1.96 8.78 1.12
N VAL A 197 0.70 8.40 0.96
CA VAL A 197 -0.45 9.24 0.65
C VAL A 197 -1.64 8.74 1.48
N GLY A 198 -2.28 9.64 2.22
CA GLY A 198 -3.42 9.31 3.08
C GLY A 198 -3.02 9.13 4.53
N ASP A 199 -3.65 8.18 5.19
CA ASP A 199 -3.64 7.98 6.64
C ASP A 199 -3.31 6.54 7.09
N SER A 200 -3.04 5.64 6.14
CA SER A 200 -2.26 4.43 6.47
C SER A 200 -0.86 4.83 6.90
N CYS A 201 -0.38 4.24 8.00
CA CYS A 201 0.80 4.70 8.72
C CYS A 201 1.89 3.64 8.81
N LEU A 202 3.14 4.12 8.76
CA LEU A 202 4.37 3.45 9.15
C LEU A 202 4.76 3.91 10.56
N PHE A 203 5.15 2.96 11.42
CA PHE A 203 5.76 3.23 12.72
C PHE A 203 7.09 2.49 12.84
N MET A 204 8.17 3.20 13.10
CA MET A 204 9.46 2.61 13.49
C MET A 204 9.55 2.57 15.01
N VAL A 205 9.77 1.39 15.57
CA VAL A 205 9.77 1.12 17.00
C VAL A 205 11.08 0.45 17.39
N ARG A 206 11.69 0.95 18.48
CA ARG A 206 12.90 0.38 19.08
C ARG A 206 12.67 0.23 20.57
N ASP A 207 12.94 -0.95 21.12
CA ASP A 207 12.77 -1.24 22.55
C ASP A 207 11.38 -0.84 23.09
N ARG A 208 10.32 -1.08 22.29
CA ARG A 208 8.94 -0.64 22.57
C ARG A 208 8.79 0.86 22.79
N CYS A 209 9.63 1.66 22.15
CA CYS A 209 9.51 3.11 22.09
C CYS A 209 9.37 3.55 20.63
N LEU A 210 8.36 4.37 20.35
CA LEU A 210 8.17 4.97 19.02
C LEU A 210 9.36 5.87 18.70
N GLN A 211 10.05 5.58 17.59
CA GLN A 211 11.15 6.39 17.06
C GLN A 211 10.65 7.33 15.97
N THR A 212 9.74 6.86 15.12
CA THR A 212 9.22 7.61 13.98
C THR A 212 7.82 7.12 13.63
N SER A 213 6.90 8.03 13.33
CA SER A 213 5.62 7.75 12.69
C SER A 213 5.48 8.55 11.39
N PHE A 214 4.78 7.99 10.41
CA PHE A 214 4.64 8.58 9.09
C PHE A 214 3.40 8.01 8.37
N PRO A 215 2.60 8.79 7.62
CA PRO A 215 2.72 10.23 7.42
C PRO A 215 2.15 11.06 8.57
N LEU A 216 1.32 10.46 9.43
CA LEU A 216 0.67 11.15 10.55
C LEU A 216 1.50 11.05 11.84
N GLN A 217 1.18 11.90 12.80
CA GLN A 217 1.86 11.96 14.11
C GLN A 217 0.91 11.85 15.30
N LYS A 218 -0.40 12.08 15.11
CA LYS A 218 -1.41 12.13 16.18
C LYS A 218 -2.76 11.60 15.73
N SER A 219 -3.58 11.18 16.70
CA SER A 219 -4.89 10.56 16.43
C SER A 219 -5.93 11.53 15.85
N HIS A 220 -5.81 12.84 16.12
CA HIS A 220 -6.75 13.85 15.61
C HIS A 220 -6.54 14.22 14.13
N GLU A 221 -5.45 13.75 13.50
CA GLU A 221 -5.19 14.00 12.08
C GLU A 221 -6.02 13.08 11.17
N PHE A 222 -6.48 11.95 11.70
CA PHE A 222 -7.40 11.04 11.03
C PHE A 222 -8.75 11.71 10.83
N ASN A 223 -9.28 11.61 9.61
CA ASN A 223 -10.54 12.22 9.23
C ASN A 223 -11.17 11.46 8.07
N ASN A 224 -12.44 11.70 7.78
CA ASN A 224 -13.18 10.95 6.75
C ASN A 224 -12.81 11.33 5.30
N ARG A 225 -11.80 12.17 5.09
CA ARG A 225 -11.37 12.67 3.77
C ARG A 225 -9.84 12.75 3.68
N PRO A 226 -9.13 11.63 3.87
CA PRO A 226 -7.69 11.62 3.69
C PRO A 226 -7.33 11.96 2.24
N ARG A 227 -6.07 12.36 2.02
CA ARG A 227 -5.55 12.45 0.66
C ARG A 227 -5.44 11.05 0.08
N LEU A 228 -5.87 10.85 -1.15
CA LEU A 228 -5.90 9.52 -1.77
C LEU A 228 -5.24 9.56 -3.13
N ILE A 229 -4.65 8.43 -3.52
CA ILE A 229 -4.18 8.21 -4.88
C ILE A 229 -5.36 7.81 -5.75
N GLY A 230 -5.68 8.64 -6.74
CA GLY A 230 -6.77 8.37 -7.68
C GLY A 230 -6.28 7.71 -8.98
N THR A 231 -7.18 7.00 -9.64
CA THR A 231 -6.97 6.41 -10.98
C THR A 231 -6.96 7.43 -12.13
N ASN A 232 -7.47 8.64 -11.90
CA ASN A 232 -7.56 9.70 -12.90
C ASN A 232 -6.35 10.64 -12.85
N VAL A 233 -5.63 10.78 -13.98
CA VAL A 233 -4.42 11.62 -14.10
C VAL A 233 -4.68 13.11 -13.84
N LYS A 234 -5.93 13.60 -13.94
CA LYS A 234 -6.25 14.98 -13.53
C LYS A 234 -6.01 15.24 -12.03
N ALA A 235 -5.91 14.17 -11.22
CA ALA A 235 -5.49 14.23 -9.83
C ALA A 235 -3.98 14.04 -9.64
N ALA A 236 -3.16 13.94 -10.70
CA ALA A 236 -1.73 13.58 -10.63
C ALA A 236 -0.80 14.61 -9.94
N ASN A 237 -1.32 15.72 -9.42
CA ASN A 237 -0.60 16.61 -8.50
C ASN A 237 -0.71 16.14 -7.04
N ILE A 238 -0.85 14.83 -6.80
CA ILE A 238 -0.78 14.30 -5.44
C ILE A 238 0.67 14.37 -4.99
N ASN A 239 0.92 15.24 -4.02
CA ASN A 239 2.19 15.28 -3.33
C ASN A 239 2.33 14.00 -2.49
N ILE A 240 3.18 13.09 -2.94
CA ILE A 240 3.55 11.90 -2.16
C ILE A 240 4.57 12.33 -1.13
N SER A 241 4.22 12.16 0.14
CA SER A 241 5.15 12.37 1.23
C SER A 241 6.25 11.31 1.17
N GLN A 242 7.46 11.68 1.55
CA GLN A 242 8.59 10.76 1.65
C GLN A 242 9.32 10.95 2.98
N ILE A 243 9.79 9.85 3.56
CA ILE A 243 10.72 9.86 4.69
C ILE A 243 11.80 8.80 4.49
N HIS A 244 12.93 8.97 5.16
CA HIS A 244 14.02 8.01 5.20
C HIS A 244 14.70 8.03 6.57
N GLY A 245 15.48 6.99 6.87
CA GLY A 245 16.27 6.91 8.09
C GLY A 245 17.17 5.69 8.10
N ASP A 246 17.75 5.41 9.26
CA ASP A 246 18.63 4.27 9.50
C ASP A 246 18.05 3.39 10.62
N ALA A 247 17.98 2.10 10.37
CA ALA A 247 17.54 1.10 11.33
C ALA A 247 18.73 0.45 12.05
N LYS A 248 18.42 -0.21 13.16
CA LYS A 248 19.32 -1.08 13.92
C LYS A 248 18.71 -2.46 14.01
N HIS A 249 19.54 -3.45 14.34
CA HIS A 249 19.04 -4.77 14.71
C HIS A 249 18.02 -4.67 15.85
N CYS A 250 17.02 -5.54 15.78
CA CYS A 250 15.84 -5.61 16.63
C CYS A 250 14.85 -4.43 16.48
N ASP A 251 15.10 -3.47 15.60
CA ASP A 251 14.07 -2.48 15.26
C ASP A 251 12.90 -3.17 14.56
N ARG A 252 11.71 -2.66 14.85
CA ARG A 252 10.47 -3.11 14.21
C ARG A 252 9.83 -1.99 13.41
N PHE A 253 9.31 -2.35 12.25
CA PHE A 253 8.47 -1.49 11.44
C PHE A 253 7.06 -2.05 11.42
N TYR A 254 6.10 -1.24 11.87
CA TYR A 254 4.68 -1.54 11.74
C TYR A 254 4.09 -0.75 10.58
N LEU A 255 3.39 -1.42 9.66
CA LEU A 255 2.51 -0.77 8.68
C LEU A 255 1.08 -1.07 9.09
N ALA A 256 0.24 -0.04 9.15
CA ALA A 256 -1.10 -0.12 9.70
C ALA A 256 -2.09 0.71 8.87
N THR A 257 -3.29 0.18 8.64
CA THR A 257 -4.42 0.99 8.12
C THR A 257 -5.02 1.86 9.23
N ASP A 258 -5.86 2.80 8.82
CA ASP A 258 -6.29 3.94 9.61
C ASP A 258 -6.89 3.56 10.97
N ALA A 259 -7.74 2.52 11.03
CA ALA A 259 -8.45 2.10 12.23
C ALA A 259 -7.48 1.71 13.36
N ILE A 260 -6.47 0.88 13.07
CA ILE A 260 -5.49 0.46 14.08
C ILE A 260 -4.38 1.50 14.25
N ALA A 261 -4.00 2.25 13.21
CA ALA A 261 -3.05 3.35 13.34
C ALA A 261 -3.58 4.44 14.29
N CYS A 262 -4.85 4.80 14.16
CA CYS A 262 -5.53 5.74 15.05
C CYS A 262 -5.56 5.22 16.50
N TRP A 263 -5.84 3.92 16.68
CA TRP A 263 -5.75 3.29 18.00
C TRP A 263 -4.34 3.38 18.60
N ILE A 264 -3.29 3.06 17.83
CA ILE A 264 -1.88 3.18 18.27
C ILE A 264 -1.61 4.59 18.79
N PHE A 265 -1.99 5.63 18.04
CA PHE A 265 -1.79 7.01 18.49
C PHE A 265 -2.58 7.36 19.75
N LYS A 266 -3.84 6.93 19.85
CA LYS A 266 -4.64 7.15 21.07
C LYS A 266 -3.99 6.53 22.30
N GLN A 267 -3.43 5.31 22.19
CA GLN A 267 -2.71 4.67 23.29
C GLN A 267 -1.47 5.48 23.70
N LEU A 268 -0.68 5.92 22.72
CA LEU A 268 0.51 6.74 22.97
C LEU A 268 0.16 8.09 23.64
N GLU A 269 -0.93 8.73 23.20
CA GLU A 269 -1.41 10.01 23.75
C GLU A 269 -1.85 9.92 25.21
N VAL A 270 -2.31 8.74 25.65
CA VAL A 270 -2.63 8.47 27.07
C VAL A 270 -1.48 7.81 27.84
N ASN A 271 -0.25 7.86 27.31
CA ASN A 271 0.96 7.28 27.87
C ASN A 271 0.90 5.76 28.10
N GLN A 272 0.09 5.05 27.31
CA GLN A 272 0.09 3.59 27.24
C GLN A 272 1.06 3.11 26.15
N ASN A 273 1.51 1.87 26.28
CA ASN A 273 2.45 1.27 25.34
C ASN A 273 1.70 0.29 24.41
N PRO A 274 1.31 0.70 23.19
CA PRO A 274 0.54 -0.16 22.29
C PRO A 274 1.33 -1.41 21.87
N TRP A 275 2.67 -1.31 21.82
CA TRP A 275 3.54 -2.39 21.38
C TRP A 275 3.46 -3.61 22.30
N VAL A 276 3.19 -3.42 23.61
CA VAL A 276 2.96 -4.54 24.53
C VAL A 276 1.76 -5.37 24.08
N LYS A 277 0.65 -4.71 23.73
CA LYS A 277 -0.53 -5.42 23.25
C LYS A 277 -0.30 -6.05 21.89
N LEU A 278 0.33 -5.33 20.96
CA LEU A 278 0.59 -5.84 19.61
C LEU A 278 1.57 -7.04 19.60
N ASP A 279 2.48 -7.13 20.57
CA ASP A 279 3.37 -8.29 20.77
C ASP A 279 2.60 -9.58 21.13
N GLU A 280 1.46 -9.46 21.83
CA GLU A 280 0.63 -10.61 22.23
C GLU A 280 -0.16 -11.20 21.07
N LEU A 281 -0.34 -10.44 19.98
CA LEU A 281 -1.14 -10.85 18.83
C LEU A 281 -0.28 -11.69 17.88
N THR A 282 -0.09 -12.97 18.22
CA THR A 282 0.82 -13.85 17.47
C THR A 282 0.14 -14.62 16.33
N SER A 283 -1.17 -14.46 16.14
CA SER A 283 -1.94 -15.14 15.10
C SER A 283 -3.08 -14.28 14.57
N GLN A 284 -3.56 -14.63 13.38
CA GLN A 284 -4.70 -13.96 12.74
C GLN A 284 -5.97 -14.08 13.58
N GLU A 285 -6.16 -15.22 14.26
CA GLU A 285 -7.32 -15.48 15.12
C GLU A 285 -7.30 -14.58 16.35
N LEU A 286 -6.17 -14.51 17.07
CA LEU A 286 -6.01 -13.62 18.23
C LEU A 286 -6.18 -12.15 17.85
N PHE A 287 -5.65 -11.76 16.68
CA PHE A 287 -5.83 -10.42 16.14
C PHE A 287 -7.31 -10.12 15.84
N ALA A 288 -8.03 -11.06 15.21
CA ALA A 288 -9.45 -10.90 14.89
C ALA A 288 -10.35 -10.83 16.12
N GLU A 289 -10.11 -11.67 17.13
CA GLU A 289 -10.82 -11.63 18.41
C GLU A 289 -10.61 -10.30 19.11
N TRP A 290 -9.36 -9.84 19.18
CA TRP A 290 -9.03 -8.55 19.80
C TRP A 290 -9.65 -7.36 19.06
N VAL A 291 -9.52 -7.30 17.73
CA VAL A 291 -10.15 -6.22 16.93
C VAL A 291 -11.66 -6.20 17.13
N THR A 292 -12.31 -7.37 17.16
CA THR A 292 -13.76 -7.46 17.41
C THR A 292 -14.13 -6.89 18.77
N ALA A 293 -13.43 -7.31 19.84
CA ALA A 293 -13.67 -6.80 21.19
C ALA A 293 -13.39 -5.29 21.31
N SER A 294 -12.32 -4.78 20.70
CA SER A 294 -12.01 -3.35 20.71
C SER A 294 -13.00 -2.51 19.90
N ARG A 295 -13.63 -3.06 18.84
CA ARG A 295 -14.73 -2.40 18.12
C ARG A 295 -15.99 -2.31 18.99
N GLU A 296 -16.34 -3.37 19.72
CA GLU A 296 -17.48 -3.38 20.67
C GLU A 296 -17.30 -2.35 21.80
N GLN A 297 -16.05 -2.08 22.20
CA GLN A 297 -15.69 -1.09 23.20
C GLN A 297 -15.46 0.32 22.63
N TYR A 298 -15.66 0.51 21.32
CA TYR A 298 -15.43 1.78 20.60
C TYR A 298 -13.99 2.30 20.67
N GLU A 299 -13.01 1.44 20.95
CA GLU A 299 -11.59 1.78 20.96
C GLU A 299 -11.01 1.85 19.54
N ILE A 300 -11.45 0.93 18.68
CA ILE A 300 -11.11 0.84 17.26
C ILE A 300 -12.37 1.13 16.44
N ALA A 301 -12.23 1.92 15.38
CA ALA A 301 -13.34 2.20 14.47
C ALA A 301 -13.80 0.92 13.75
N ASN A 302 -15.09 0.83 13.42
CA ASN A 302 -15.58 -0.27 12.60
C ASN A 302 -15.22 -0.04 11.14
N ASP A 303 -13.99 -0.36 10.77
CA ASP A 303 -13.49 -0.37 9.40
C ASP A 303 -12.56 -1.54 9.13
N ASP A 304 -12.16 -1.75 7.88
CA ASP A 304 -11.10 -2.70 7.57
C ASP A 304 -9.84 -2.40 8.40
N THR A 305 -9.16 -3.44 8.88
CA THR A 305 -8.08 -3.28 9.85
C THR A 305 -6.95 -4.23 9.52
N THR A 306 -5.82 -3.68 9.06
CA THR A 306 -4.63 -4.44 8.68
C THR A 306 -3.42 -3.96 9.46
N LEU A 307 -2.64 -4.92 9.97
CA LEU A 307 -1.38 -4.70 10.67
C LEU A 307 -0.31 -5.62 10.11
N LEU A 308 0.80 -5.03 9.68
CA LEU A 308 2.02 -5.72 9.26
C LEU A 308 3.14 -5.35 10.21
N CYS A 309 3.99 -6.30 10.59
CA CYS A 309 5.18 -6.05 11.39
C CYS A 309 6.41 -6.72 10.77
N LEU A 310 7.43 -5.92 10.46
CA LEU A 310 8.74 -6.38 10.03
C LEU A 310 9.74 -6.17 11.16
N GLU A 311 10.58 -7.16 11.40
CA GLU A 311 11.68 -7.08 12.37
C GLU A 311 13.03 -7.19 11.68
N ILE A 312 13.95 -6.27 12.03
CA ILE A 312 15.34 -6.34 11.60
C ILE A 312 16.05 -7.37 12.49
N GLN A 313 16.40 -8.52 11.93
CA GLN A 313 17.11 -9.58 12.64
C GLN A 313 18.62 -9.42 12.54
N ASP A 314 19.31 -9.98 13.53
CA ASP A 314 20.76 -10.15 13.51
C ASP A 314 21.10 -11.48 12.80
N ALA A 315 21.82 -11.43 11.68
CA ALA A 315 22.19 -12.63 10.92
C ALA A 315 23.08 -13.61 11.71
N THR A 316 23.72 -13.15 12.79
CA THR A 316 24.51 -14.04 13.64
C THR A 316 23.65 -15.02 14.45
N LYS A 317 22.36 -14.72 14.67
CA LYS A 317 21.43 -15.64 15.35
C LYS A 317 20.79 -16.66 14.41
N ILE A 318 20.68 -16.36 13.11
CA ILE A 318 20.11 -17.28 12.10
C ILE A 318 21.03 -18.51 11.88
N ARG A 319 22.33 -18.39 12.19
CA ARG A 319 23.31 -19.48 12.03
C ARG A 319 23.42 -20.42 13.26
N CYS A 320 22.60 -20.21 14.30
CA CYS A 320 22.72 -20.90 15.58
C CYS A 320 21.48 -21.71 16.00
N GLU A 321 20.56 -22.00 15.08
CA GLU A 321 19.57 -23.06 15.31
C GLU A 321 20.10 -24.38 14.70
N PRO A 322 20.31 -25.43 15.53
CA PRO A 322 20.89 -26.71 15.10
C PRO A 322 19.95 -27.59 14.28
#